data_AF-A0A7C6TLR8-F1
#
_entry.id   AF-A0A7C6TLR8-F1
#
_cell.length_a   1.000
_cell.length_b   1.000
_cell.length_c   1.000
_cell.angle_alpha   90.00
_cell.angle_beta   90.00
_cell.angle_gamma   90.00
#
_symmetry.space_group_name_H-M   'P 1'
#
loop_
_entity.id
_entity.type
_entity.pdbx_description
1 polymer ?
#
loop_
_entity_poly.entity_id
_entity_poly.type
_entity_poly.pdbx_seq_one_letter_code
_entity_poly.pdbx_strand_id
1 'polypeptide(L)'
;MVDFDLRSANARLRASNPLIQCITNTVVQQFSANVLLAIGASPAMLDHEADAGQFAGIASGILVNFGTASNHQLLAADAAIDVANAASKPWVLDPVSVGAVDFRTSRIRRAAADHPTAIRGNASEIAALAGVGLGGRGVDSTDE
;
A
#
# COMPACT_ATOMS: atom_id res chain seq x y z
N MET A 1 18.82 17.41 -5.34
CA MET A 1 18.73 16.28 -4.39
C MET A 1 18.27 16.89 -3.07
N VAL A 2 17.04 16.61 -2.63
CA VAL A 2 16.57 17.08 -1.32
C VAL A 2 17.37 16.31 -0.28
N ASP A 3 18.07 17.03 0.60
CA ASP A 3 18.81 16.40 1.69
C ASP A 3 17.77 15.82 2.67
N PHE A 4 17.55 14.50 2.59
CA PHE A 4 16.55 13.81 3.40
C PHE A 4 17.19 13.32 4.69
N ASP A 5 16.96 14.05 5.78
CA ASP A 5 17.40 13.61 7.10
C ASP A 5 16.46 12.54 7.67
N LEU A 6 16.90 11.28 7.56
CA LEU A 6 16.25 10.11 8.15
C LEU A 6 16.01 10.26 9.66
N ARG A 7 16.93 10.90 10.39
CA ARG A 7 16.80 11.09 11.84
C ARG A 7 15.64 12.01 12.15
N SER A 8 15.57 13.17 11.50
CA SER A 8 14.46 14.10 11.66
C SER A 8 13.13 13.49 11.21
N ALA A 9 13.10 12.73 10.10
CA ALA A 9 11.89 12.06 9.65
C ALA A 9 11.37 11.03 10.67
N ASN A 10 12.26 10.19 11.21
CA ASN A 10 11.91 9.21 12.25
C ASN A 10 11.45 9.90 13.54
N ALA A 11 12.12 10.97 13.97
CA ALA A 11 11.71 11.74 15.14
C ALA A 11 10.29 12.31 14.99
N ARG A 12 9.96 12.87 13.82
CA ARG A 12 8.60 13.35 13.52
C ARG A 12 7.57 12.23 13.53
N LEU A 13 7.87 11.09 12.91
CA LEU A 13 6.99 9.91 12.89
C LEU A 13 6.68 9.43 14.30
N ARG A 14 7.70 9.31 15.16
CA ARG A 14 7.51 8.91 16.55
C ARG A 14 6.70 9.91 17.35
N ALA A 15 6.94 11.22 17.15
CA ALA A 15 6.23 12.28 17.84
C ALA A 15 4.74 12.35 17.43
N SER A 16 4.42 12.06 16.17
CA SER A 16 3.03 12.06 15.70
C SER A 16 2.29 10.75 15.92
N ASN A 17 2.99 9.63 16.15
CA ASN A 17 2.42 8.29 16.31
C ASN A 17 1.29 8.00 15.29
N PRO A 18 1.58 8.04 13.98
CA PRO A 18 0.52 8.04 12.98
C PRO A 18 -0.27 6.73 13.00
N LEU A 19 -1.60 6.85 12.89
CA LEU A 19 -2.50 5.71 12.74
C LEU A 19 -2.50 5.26 11.27
N ILE A 20 -2.01 4.06 10.98
CA ILE A 20 -1.90 3.54 9.63
C ILE A 20 -2.90 2.41 9.42
N GLN A 21 -3.88 2.64 8.55
CA GLN A 21 -4.75 1.56 8.07
C GLN A 21 -3.97 0.69 7.09
N CYS A 22 -3.95 -0.61 7.34
CA CYS A 22 -3.24 -1.58 6.52
C CYS A 22 -4.24 -2.55 5.91
N ILE A 23 -4.48 -2.41 4.61
CA ILE A 23 -5.18 -3.40 3.78
C ILE A 23 -4.09 -4.16 3.04
N THR A 24 -3.54 -5.17 3.70
CA THR A 24 -2.34 -5.90 3.24
C THR A 24 -2.58 -7.39 3.14
N ASN A 25 -1.67 -8.07 2.44
CA ASN A 25 -1.74 -9.51 2.24
C ASN A 25 -1.58 -10.29 3.57
N THR A 26 -2.27 -11.41 3.67
CA THR A 26 -2.35 -12.24 4.88
C THR A 26 -1.01 -12.81 5.34
N VAL A 27 -0.02 -12.94 4.44
CA VAL A 27 1.31 -13.49 4.76
C VAL A 27 2.12 -12.53 5.62
N VAL A 28 1.90 -11.22 5.50
CA VAL A 28 2.73 -10.19 6.15
C VAL A 28 1.98 -9.33 7.17
N GLN A 29 0.70 -9.60 7.45
CA GLN A 29 -0.12 -8.78 8.36
C GLN A 29 0.57 -8.59 9.73
N GLN A 30 0.92 -9.67 10.41
CA GLN A 30 1.54 -9.59 11.74
C GLN A 30 2.90 -8.88 11.70
N PHE A 31 3.73 -9.19 10.70
CA PHE A 31 5.05 -8.57 10.57
C PHE A 31 4.95 -7.07 10.29
N SER A 32 4.02 -6.66 9.43
CA SER A 32 3.75 -5.25 9.12
C SER A 32 3.29 -4.49 10.36
N ALA A 33 2.40 -5.07 11.18
CA ALA A 33 2.01 -4.48 12.46
C ALA A 33 3.21 -4.28 13.39
N ASN A 34 4.03 -5.32 13.56
CA ASN A 34 5.20 -5.27 14.45
C ASN A 34 6.24 -4.25 13.99
N VAL A 35 6.47 -4.12 12.67
CA VAL A 35 7.38 -3.10 12.13
C VAL A 35 6.84 -1.69 12.40
N LEU A 36 5.55 -1.45 12.14
CA LEU A 36 4.91 -0.15 12.41
C LEU A 36 5.00 0.22 13.91
N LEU A 37 4.73 -0.74 14.80
CA LEU A 37 4.89 -0.55 16.24
C LEU A 37 6.34 -0.25 16.62
N ALA A 38 7.30 -0.99 16.08
CA ALA A 38 8.73 -0.82 16.39
C ALA A 38 9.24 0.57 16.01
N ILE A 39 8.76 1.15 14.90
CA ILE A 39 9.10 2.52 14.49
C ILE A 39 8.29 3.60 15.21
N GLY A 40 7.29 3.23 16.03
CA GLY A 40 6.48 4.14 16.83
C GLY A 40 5.22 4.67 16.14
N ALA A 41 4.73 3.97 15.11
CA ALA A 41 3.41 4.19 14.53
C ALA A 41 2.35 3.27 15.17
N SER A 42 1.08 3.52 14.86
CA SER A 42 -0.06 2.73 15.33
C SER A 42 -0.70 1.98 14.16
N PRO A 43 -0.50 0.65 14.01
CA PRO A 43 -1.10 -0.11 12.93
C PRO A 43 -2.56 -0.46 13.20
N ALA A 44 -3.38 -0.48 12.16
CA ALA A 44 -4.74 -1.02 12.16
C ALA A 44 -4.97 -1.90 10.93
N MET A 45 -5.09 -3.21 11.14
CA MET A 45 -5.34 -4.21 10.09
C MET A 45 -6.85 -4.28 9.78
N LEU A 46 -7.46 -3.14 9.41
CA LEU A 46 -8.89 -3.03 9.15
C LEU A 46 -9.15 -3.08 7.65
N ASP A 47 -9.59 -4.24 7.19
CA ASP A 47 -9.69 -4.62 5.78
C ASP A 47 -11.08 -5.21 5.40
N HIS A 48 -12.11 -4.90 6.19
CA HIS A 48 -13.50 -5.28 5.92
C HIS A 48 -14.24 -4.17 5.17
N GLU A 49 -14.97 -4.50 4.10
CA GLU A 49 -15.60 -3.53 3.20
C GLU A 49 -16.61 -2.60 3.86
N ALA A 50 -17.28 -3.05 4.92
CA ALA A 50 -18.27 -2.26 5.65
C ALA A 50 -17.65 -1.08 6.40
N ASP A 51 -16.39 -1.22 6.86
CA ASP A 51 -15.79 -0.30 7.82
C ASP A 51 -14.55 0.41 7.23
N ALA A 52 -13.94 -0.15 6.18
CA ALA A 52 -12.65 0.29 5.65
C ALA A 52 -12.66 1.75 5.18
N GLY A 53 -13.72 2.18 4.48
CA GLY A 53 -13.85 3.57 4.03
C GLY A 53 -13.97 4.55 5.20
N GLN A 54 -14.85 4.25 6.16
CA GLN A 54 -15.01 5.08 7.36
C GLN A 54 -13.70 5.20 8.13
N PHE A 55 -12.98 4.09 8.29
CA PHE A 55 -11.71 4.08 9.00
C PHE A 55 -10.60 4.85 8.26
N ALA A 56 -10.57 4.80 6.92
CA ALA A 56 -9.63 5.56 6.11
C ALA A 56 -9.72 7.07 6.36
N GLY A 57 -10.92 7.60 6.60
CA GLY A 57 -11.13 9.00 6.97
C GLY A 57 -10.52 9.37 8.33
N ILE A 58 -10.42 8.40 9.25
CA ILE A 58 -9.84 8.58 10.58
C ILE A 58 -8.32 8.40 10.54
N ALA A 59 -7.82 7.45 9.75
CA ALA A 59 -6.41 7.11 9.65
C ALA A 59 -5.53 8.32 9.25
N SER A 60 -4.28 8.30 9.67
CA SER A 60 -3.25 9.25 9.23
C SER A 60 -2.71 8.92 7.84
N GLY A 61 -2.77 7.65 7.44
CA GLY A 61 -2.44 7.19 6.10
C GLY A 61 -2.88 5.75 5.88
N ILE A 62 -2.89 5.32 4.62
CA ILE A 62 -3.38 4.00 4.21
C ILE A 62 -2.30 3.26 3.42
N LEU A 63 -2.11 1.98 3.71
CA LEU A 63 -1.35 1.04 2.88
C LEU A 63 -2.31 0.10 2.17
N VAL A 64 -2.17 0.00 0.85
CA VAL A 64 -2.89 -0.96 0.00
C VAL A 64 -1.89 -1.91 -0.64
N ASN A 65 -1.98 -3.20 -0.32
CA ASN A 65 -1.16 -4.27 -0.89
C ASN A 65 -2.04 -5.45 -1.30
N PHE A 66 -1.96 -5.83 -2.57
CA PHE A 66 -2.84 -6.84 -3.17
C PHE A 66 -2.26 -8.26 -3.25
N GLY A 67 -1.14 -8.56 -2.59
CA GLY A 67 -0.38 -9.81 -2.79
C GLY A 67 -1.21 -11.10 -2.66
N THR A 68 -2.01 -11.23 -1.60
CA THR A 68 -2.93 -12.37 -1.39
C THR A 68 -4.38 -11.92 -1.16
N ALA A 69 -4.74 -10.73 -1.67
CA ALA A 69 -6.05 -10.13 -1.41
C ALA A 69 -7.21 -11.04 -1.80
N SER A 70 -8.19 -11.16 -0.89
CA SER A 70 -9.52 -11.74 -1.13
C SER A 70 -10.45 -10.73 -1.81
N ASN A 71 -11.62 -11.16 -2.28
CA ASN A 71 -12.63 -10.24 -2.84
C ASN A 71 -13.09 -9.18 -1.83
N HIS A 72 -13.22 -9.55 -0.55
CA HIS A 72 -13.55 -8.62 0.53
C HIS A 72 -12.47 -7.54 0.68
N GLN A 73 -11.19 -7.94 0.70
CA GLN A 73 -10.08 -6.99 0.81
C GLN A 73 -9.96 -6.08 -0.41
N LEU A 74 -10.33 -6.56 -1.61
CA LEU A 74 -10.40 -5.72 -2.81
C LEU A 74 -11.50 -4.64 -2.71
N LEU A 75 -12.67 -5.01 -2.18
CA LEU A 75 -13.76 -4.05 -1.95
C LEU A 75 -13.42 -3.06 -0.83
N ALA A 76 -12.78 -3.53 0.24
CA ALA A 76 -12.29 -2.68 1.32
C ALA A 76 -11.25 -1.67 0.82
N ALA A 77 -10.33 -2.11 -0.05
CA ALA A 77 -9.34 -1.23 -0.66
C ALA A 77 -10.00 -0.14 -1.52
N ASP A 78 -10.97 -0.52 -2.37
CA ASP A 78 -11.72 0.46 -3.18
C ASP A 78 -12.38 1.52 -2.27
N ALA A 79 -13.10 1.09 -1.23
CA ALA A 79 -13.77 2.01 -0.29
C ALA A 79 -12.78 2.91 0.48
N ALA A 80 -11.63 2.37 0.89
CA ALA A 80 -10.59 3.13 1.57
C ALA A 80 -9.91 4.15 0.64
N ILE A 81 -9.63 3.78 -0.61
CA ILE A 81 -9.05 4.67 -1.62
C ILE A 81 -10.01 5.83 -1.93
N ASP A 82 -11.30 5.54 -2.14
CA ASP A 82 -12.31 6.56 -2.43
C ASP A 82 -12.35 7.62 -1.31
N VAL A 83 -12.43 7.18 -0.05
CA VAL A 83 -12.44 8.09 1.11
C VAL A 83 -11.10 8.79 1.30
N ALA A 84 -9.97 8.10 1.12
CA ALA A 84 -8.65 8.69 1.25
C ALA A 84 -8.47 9.84 0.24
N ASN A 85 -8.86 9.62 -1.02
CA ASN A 85 -8.80 10.63 -2.06
C ASN A 85 -9.72 11.82 -1.75
N ALA A 86 -10.98 11.55 -1.37
CA ALA A 86 -11.93 12.61 -1.01
C ALA A 86 -11.47 13.45 0.19
N ALA A 87 -10.82 12.82 1.17
CA ALA A 87 -10.30 13.47 2.38
C ALA A 87 -8.84 13.94 2.26
N SER A 88 -8.21 13.81 1.09
CA SER A 88 -6.78 14.11 0.85
C SER A 88 -5.83 13.42 1.86
N LYS A 89 -6.18 12.21 2.27
CA LYS A 89 -5.33 11.36 3.12
C LYS A 89 -4.27 10.69 2.27
N PRO A 90 -3.00 10.67 2.72
CA PRO A 90 -1.95 10.01 1.96
C PRO A 90 -2.16 8.51 1.98
N TRP A 91 -1.98 7.88 0.82
CA TRP A 91 -2.03 6.43 0.71
C TRP A 91 -0.95 5.89 -0.22
N VAL A 92 -0.49 4.68 0.09
CA VAL A 92 0.61 4.00 -0.60
C VAL A 92 0.09 2.73 -1.25
N LEU A 93 0.42 2.56 -2.53
CA LEU A 93 0.18 1.32 -3.26
C LEU A 93 1.45 0.47 -3.28
N ASP A 94 1.33 -0.78 -2.86
CA ASP A 94 2.31 -1.84 -3.05
C ASP A 94 1.78 -2.82 -4.12
N PRO A 95 2.25 -2.72 -5.38
CA PRO A 95 1.68 -3.40 -6.54
C PRO A 95 2.15 -4.87 -6.67
N VAL A 96 2.27 -5.59 -5.55
CA VAL A 96 2.78 -6.96 -5.51
C VAL A 96 2.15 -7.84 -6.59
N SER A 97 3.01 -8.50 -7.37
CA SER A 97 2.62 -9.43 -8.45
C SER A 97 1.87 -8.79 -9.63
N VAL A 98 1.98 -7.47 -9.82
CA VAL A 98 1.51 -6.83 -11.06
C VAL A 98 2.21 -7.44 -12.27
N GLY A 99 1.43 -7.77 -13.31
CA GLY A 99 1.91 -8.40 -14.54
C GLY A 99 2.03 -9.93 -14.48
N ALA A 100 1.83 -10.56 -13.33
CA ALA A 100 1.86 -12.03 -13.22
C ALA A 100 0.54 -12.71 -13.65
N VAL A 101 -0.61 -12.10 -13.29
CA VAL A 101 -1.95 -12.60 -13.64
C VAL A 101 -2.91 -11.45 -13.94
N ASP A 102 -3.78 -11.62 -14.95
CA ASP A 102 -4.61 -10.55 -15.52
C ASP A 102 -5.53 -9.89 -14.50
N PHE A 103 -6.24 -10.70 -13.69
CA PHE A 103 -7.19 -10.18 -12.71
C PHE A 103 -6.50 -9.25 -11.70
N ARG A 104 -5.42 -9.69 -11.04
CA ARG A 104 -4.71 -8.83 -10.07
C ARG A 104 -4.08 -7.62 -10.76
N THR A 105 -3.52 -7.79 -11.95
CA THR A 105 -2.92 -6.69 -12.72
C THR A 105 -3.93 -5.59 -13.02
N SER A 106 -5.14 -5.96 -13.46
CA SER A 106 -6.20 -4.97 -13.72
C SER A 106 -6.62 -4.21 -12.46
N ARG A 107 -6.73 -4.89 -11.31
CA ARG A 107 -7.06 -4.26 -10.02
C ARG A 107 -5.95 -3.31 -9.55
N ILE A 108 -4.70 -3.74 -9.64
CA ILE A 108 -3.53 -2.92 -9.29
C ILE A 108 -3.45 -1.66 -10.17
N ARG A 109 -3.67 -1.81 -11.49
CA ARG A 109 -3.67 -0.67 -12.43
C ARG A 109 -4.81 0.31 -12.16
N ARG A 110 -5.99 -0.18 -11.80
CA ARG A 110 -7.11 0.68 -11.37
C ARG A 110 -6.71 1.50 -10.15
N ALA A 111 -6.22 0.85 -9.09
CA ALA A 111 -5.76 1.56 -7.90
C ALA A 111 -4.64 2.57 -8.23
N ALA A 112 -3.67 2.22 -9.06
CA ALA A 112 -2.61 3.14 -9.47
C ALA A 112 -3.14 4.38 -10.23
N ALA A 113 -4.25 4.25 -10.96
CA ALA A 113 -4.92 5.36 -11.63
C ALA A 113 -5.65 6.29 -10.65
N ASP A 114 -5.95 5.83 -9.42
CA ASP A 114 -6.56 6.62 -8.35
C ASP A 114 -5.56 7.49 -7.58
N HIS A 115 -4.41 7.81 -8.20
CA HIS A 115 -3.40 8.75 -7.72
C HIS A 115 -2.88 8.54 -6.29
N PRO A 116 -2.28 7.37 -5.97
CA PRO A 116 -1.60 7.16 -4.69
C PRO A 116 -0.51 8.21 -4.46
N THR A 117 -0.30 8.56 -3.20
CA THR A 117 0.78 9.47 -2.80
C THR A 117 2.16 8.88 -3.12
N ALA A 118 2.30 7.56 -3.00
CA ALA A 118 3.48 6.84 -3.41
C ALA A 118 3.14 5.44 -3.91
N ILE A 119 3.95 4.93 -4.83
CA ILE A 119 3.93 3.54 -5.26
C ILE A 119 5.30 2.94 -4.91
N ARG A 120 5.31 1.81 -4.21
CA ARG A 120 6.54 1.10 -3.85
C ARG A 120 6.46 -0.33 -4.36
N GLY A 121 7.32 -0.68 -5.30
CA GLY A 121 7.49 -2.04 -5.82
C GLY A 121 8.93 -2.30 -6.22
N ASN A 122 9.25 -3.53 -6.60
CA ASN A 122 10.54 -3.85 -7.21
C ASN A 122 10.61 -3.35 -8.68
N ALA A 123 11.79 -3.43 -9.30
CA ALA A 123 12.00 -2.92 -10.67
C ALA A 123 11.02 -3.54 -11.69
N SER A 124 10.86 -4.86 -11.68
CA SER A 124 9.96 -5.57 -12.60
C SER A 124 8.49 -5.20 -12.39
N GLU A 125 8.06 -5.02 -11.13
CA GLU A 125 6.69 -4.60 -10.79
C GLU A 125 6.42 -3.17 -11.27
N ILE A 126 7.37 -2.25 -11.06
CA ILE A 126 7.22 -0.87 -11.53
C ILE A 126 7.21 -0.81 -13.06
N ALA A 127 8.07 -1.57 -13.73
CA ALA A 127 8.10 -1.66 -15.19
C ALA A 127 6.76 -2.20 -15.76
N ALA A 128 6.26 -3.31 -15.20
CA ALA A 128 4.97 -3.89 -15.59
C ALA A 128 3.77 -2.97 -15.30
N LEU A 129 3.82 -2.22 -14.20
CA LEU A 129 2.82 -1.21 -13.87
C LEU A 129 2.84 -0.04 -14.86
N ALA A 130 4.04 0.41 -15.26
CA ALA A 130 4.23 1.45 -16.29
C ALA A 130 3.88 0.97 -17.72
N GLY A 131 3.58 -0.32 -17.90
CA GLY A 131 3.29 -0.90 -19.22
C GLY A 131 4.53 -1.11 -20.08
N VAL A 132 5.72 -1.08 -19.47
CA VAL A 132 7.01 -1.27 -20.14
C VAL A 132 7.61 -2.57 -19.61
N GLY A 133 7.52 -3.67 -20.37
CA GLY A 133 8.03 -4.98 -19.97
C GLY A 133 6.94 -6.04 -19.69
N LEU A 134 7.36 -7.30 -19.63
CA LEU A 134 6.52 -8.43 -19.24
C LEU A 134 6.72 -8.61 -17.74
N GLY A 135 5.65 -8.52 -16.93
CA GLY A 135 5.77 -8.66 -15.47
C GLY A 135 6.59 -9.88 -15.07
N GLY A 136 7.54 -9.68 -14.15
CA GLY A 136 8.42 -10.74 -13.66
C GLY A 136 7.69 -11.69 -12.70
N ARG A 137 8.22 -12.90 -12.53
CA ARG A 137 7.92 -13.71 -11.34
C ARG A 137 8.56 -12.98 -10.15
N GLY A 138 7.78 -12.65 -9.11
CA GLY A 138 8.25 -11.82 -7.98
C GLY A 138 9.54 -12.31 -7.31
N VAL A 139 10.16 -11.45 -6.48
CA VAL A 139 11.45 -11.55 -5.74
C VAL A 139 12.71 -11.97 -6.50
N ASP A 140 12.59 -12.75 -7.58
CA ASP A 140 13.69 -13.18 -8.44
C ASP A 140 13.75 -12.28 -9.69
N SER A 141 14.10 -11.01 -9.49
CA SER A 141 14.35 -10.10 -10.62
C SER A 141 15.81 -10.24 -11.06
N THR A 142 16.05 -10.97 -12.14
CA THR A 142 17.35 -11.07 -12.83
C THR A 142 17.45 -10.17 -14.06
N ASP A 143 16.53 -9.23 -14.23
CA ASP A 143 16.53 -8.37 -15.42
C ASP A 143 17.41 -7.13 -15.16
N GLU A 144 18.52 -7.06 -15.90
CA GLU A 144 19.38 -5.87 -16.09
C GLU A 144 18.65 -4.73 -16.81
#